data_AF-A0A0X3Q1N6-F1
#
_entry.id   AF-A0A0X3Q1N6-F1
#
_cell.length_a   1.000
_cell.length_b   1.000
_cell.length_c   1.000
_cell.angle_alpha   90.00
_cell.angle_beta   90.00
_cell.angle_gamma   90.00
#
_symmetry.space_group_name_H-M   'P 1'
#
loop_
_entity.id
_entity.type
_entity.pdbx_description
1 polymer ?
#
loop_
_entity_poly.entity_id
_entity_poly.type
_entity_poly.pdbx_seq_one_letter_code
_entity_poly.pdbx_strand_id
1 'polypeptide(L)'
;GTCSYARETDKVANAATAVETEQIAYIPPGNIFSFVQIRGSVPLFWSQRPDLKYKPLVKMGYGQKDLTTRADERNELLGQIEVAPEQVEILKQHFHDVCFAQRYGRTIAINLLDEKGLERRLCRSYAIASQSVDQAELKYESFDFHRECSALKWNRLSILLDRLEPEIVTMRQLRLRSVGPNLTASVVEDSQTGVFRTNCIDCLDRTNVVQSMIAHRALE
;
A
#
# COMPACT_ATOMS: atom_id res chain seq x y z
N GLY A 1 10.59 -7.47 -18.57
CA GLY A 1 10.80 -8.27 -17.35
C GLY A 1 12.01 -9.17 -17.51
N THR A 2 12.97 -9.07 -16.59
CA THR A 2 14.14 -9.99 -16.47
C THR A 2 14.73 -9.90 -15.05
N CYS A 3 14.06 -10.50 -14.05
CA CYS A 3 14.66 -11.30 -12.96
C CYS A 3 13.55 -11.73 -11.96
N SER A 4 13.26 -13.03 -11.88
CA SER A 4 12.05 -13.59 -11.24
C SER A 4 12.13 -13.80 -9.72
N TYR A 5 13.02 -13.10 -9.00
CA TYR A 5 13.19 -13.24 -7.54
C TYR A 5 13.16 -11.91 -6.79
N ALA A 6 12.78 -10.86 -7.50
CA ALA A 6 12.78 -9.49 -7.05
C ALA A 6 11.36 -9.08 -6.62
N ARG A 7 11.16 -8.68 -5.36
CA ARG A 7 9.94 -7.98 -4.91
C ARG A 7 9.94 -6.50 -5.38
N GLU A 8 10.70 -6.21 -6.43
CA GLU A 8 11.11 -4.89 -6.89
C GLU A 8 10.00 -4.18 -7.66
N THR A 9 10.20 -2.90 -7.92
CA THR A 9 9.47 -2.19 -8.97
C THR A 9 10.24 -2.37 -10.28
N ASP A 10 9.57 -2.62 -11.41
CA ASP A 10 10.24 -2.71 -12.71
C ASP A 10 10.72 -1.32 -13.19
N LYS A 11 11.49 -1.29 -14.29
CA LYS A 11 11.99 -0.04 -14.90
C LYS A 11 10.90 0.88 -15.46
N VAL A 12 9.66 0.41 -15.49
CA VAL A 12 8.46 1.14 -15.93
C VAL A 12 7.58 1.45 -14.72
N ALA A 13 8.18 1.46 -13.53
CA ALA A 13 7.52 1.75 -12.27
C ALA A 13 6.37 0.80 -11.90
N ASN A 14 6.26 -0.42 -12.42
CA ASN A 14 5.27 -1.40 -11.94
C ASN A 14 5.79 -2.16 -10.72
N ALA A 15 5.05 -2.18 -9.62
CA ALA A 15 5.40 -3.02 -8.46
C ALA A 15 5.29 -4.51 -8.83
N ALA A 16 6.29 -5.33 -8.47
CA ALA A 16 6.37 -6.75 -8.84
C ALA A 16 5.20 -7.60 -8.34
N THR A 17 4.54 -7.17 -7.25
CA THR A 17 3.29 -7.78 -6.79
C THR A 17 2.26 -6.68 -6.58
N ALA A 18 1.22 -6.67 -7.40
CA ALA A 18 0.05 -5.83 -7.24
C ALA A 18 -1.19 -6.71 -7.37
N VAL A 19 -2.03 -6.73 -6.34
CA VAL A 19 -3.27 -7.50 -6.30
C VAL A 19 -4.41 -6.56 -5.97
N GLU A 20 -5.45 -6.60 -6.79
CA GLU A 20 -6.73 -5.95 -6.54
C GLU A 20 -7.62 -6.88 -5.72
N THR A 21 -8.38 -6.30 -4.79
CA THR A 21 -9.40 -6.99 -4.01
C THR A 21 -10.65 -6.15 -4.04
N GLU A 22 -11.73 -6.72 -4.55
CA GLU A 22 -13.01 -6.05 -4.71
C GLU A 22 -14.05 -6.69 -3.80
N GLN A 23 -14.73 -5.87 -3.00
CA GLN A 23 -15.92 -6.28 -2.25
C GLN A 23 -17.16 -5.80 -2.99
N ILE A 24 -18.07 -6.72 -3.30
CA ILE A 24 -19.35 -6.41 -3.94
C ILE A 24 -20.49 -6.74 -2.97
N ALA A 25 -21.42 -5.81 -2.80
CA ALA A 25 -22.60 -6.00 -1.97
C ALA A 25 -23.88 -5.67 -2.75
N TYR A 26 -24.90 -6.50 -2.61
CA TYR A 26 -26.23 -6.26 -3.19
C TYR A 26 -27.25 -6.06 -2.06
N ILE A 27 -27.91 -4.90 -2.06
CA ILE A 27 -28.95 -4.53 -1.09
C ILE A 27 -30.28 -4.36 -1.84
N PRO A 28 -31.25 -5.27 -1.64
CA PRO A 28 -32.56 -5.14 -2.25
C PRO A 28 -33.32 -3.88 -1.79
N PRO A 29 -34.13 -3.25 -2.66
CA PRO A 29 -34.29 -3.56 -4.09
C PRO A 29 -33.25 -2.79 -4.93
N GLY A 30 -32.40 -3.53 -5.66
CA GLY A 30 -31.64 -2.97 -6.78
C GLY A 30 -30.38 -2.16 -6.47
N ASN A 31 -29.95 -1.99 -5.22
CA ASN A 31 -28.70 -1.26 -4.94
C ASN A 31 -27.51 -2.23 -4.98
N ILE A 32 -26.50 -1.90 -5.77
CA ILE A 32 -25.26 -2.68 -5.90
C ILE A 32 -24.10 -1.76 -5.53
N PHE A 33 -23.22 -2.23 -4.65
CA PHE A 33 -22.03 -1.52 -4.21
C PHE A 33 -20.80 -2.31 -4.62
N SER A 34 -19.75 -1.60 -5.00
CA SER A 34 -18.41 -2.17 -5.19
C SER A 34 -17.37 -1.28 -4.55
N PHE A 35 -16.44 -1.90 -3.82
CA PHE A 35 -15.33 -1.23 -3.17
C PHE A 35 -14.03 -1.96 -3.48
N VAL A 36 -13.13 -1.27 -4.19
CA VAL A 36 -11.85 -1.82 -4.64
C VAL A 36 -10.73 -1.35 -3.71
N GLN A 37 -9.86 -2.28 -3.34
CA GLN A 37 -8.62 -2.01 -2.63
C GLN A 37 -7.46 -2.69 -3.35
N ILE A 38 -6.25 -2.15 -3.18
CA ILE A 38 -5.05 -2.78 -3.72
C ILE A 38 -4.08 -3.14 -2.61
N ARG A 39 -3.29 -4.17 -2.86
CA ARG A 39 -2.11 -4.48 -2.05
C ARG A 39 -0.93 -4.74 -2.95
N GLY A 40 0.26 -4.39 -2.49
CA GLY A 40 1.45 -4.68 -3.26
C GLY A 40 2.76 -4.44 -2.53
N SER A 41 3.85 -4.84 -3.16
CA SER A 41 5.20 -4.54 -2.64
C SER A 41 5.43 -3.02 -2.56
N VAL A 42 6.37 -2.62 -1.71
CA VAL A 42 6.80 -1.22 -1.63
C VAL A 42 7.41 -0.81 -2.98
N PRO A 43 6.97 0.30 -3.59
CA PRO A 43 7.37 0.71 -4.93
C PRO A 43 8.76 1.39 -4.92
N LEU A 44 9.76 0.65 -4.46
CA LEU A 44 11.19 1.03 -4.43
C LEU A 44 12.00 -0.12 -5.02
N PHE A 45 13.26 0.10 -5.40
CA PHE A 45 14.18 -1.01 -5.65
C PHE A 45 14.74 -1.51 -4.33
N TRP A 46 14.32 -2.71 -3.99
CA TRP A 46 14.84 -3.46 -2.85
C TRP A 46 14.75 -4.95 -3.14
N SER A 47 15.64 -5.71 -2.54
CA SER A 47 15.67 -7.16 -2.66
C SER A 47 15.82 -7.80 -1.29
N GLN A 48 15.24 -8.98 -1.14
CA GLN A 48 15.38 -9.81 0.05
C GLN A 48 15.68 -11.21 -0.45
N ARG A 49 16.97 -11.55 -0.53
CA ARG A 49 17.40 -12.85 -1.04
C ARG A 49 17.13 -13.92 0.02
N PRO A 50 16.49 -15.04 -0.34
CA PRO A 50 16.35 -16.16 0.59
C PRO A 50 17.72 -16.61 1.11
N ASP A 51 17.84 -16.71 2.43
CA ASP A 51 18.98 -17.32 3.12
C ASP A 51 18.47 -18.34 4.14
N LEU A 52 19.37 -19.00 4.88
CA LEU A 52 18.99 -19.97 5.92
C LEU A 52 18.37 -19.32 7.16
N LYS A 53 18.25 -17.98 7.22
CA LYS A 53 17.68 -17.28 8.36
C LYS A 53 16.16 -17.22 8.22
N TYR A 54 15.49 -17.20 9.37
CA TYR A 54 14.03 -17.08 9.43
C TYR A 54 13.50 -15.80 8.75
N LYS A 55 14.22 -14.68 8.87
CA LYS A 55 13.90 -13.41 8.21
C LYS A 55 15.17 -12.87 7.54
N PRO A 56 15.32 -13.04 6.22
CA PRO A 56 16.49 -12.54 5.50
C PRO A 56 16.56 -11.01 5.49
N LEU A 57 17.76 -10.47 5.35
CA LEU A 57 18.00 -9.02 5.34
C LEU A 57 17.40 -8.35 4.10
N VAL A 58 16.78 -7.19 4.31
CA VAL A 58 16.32 -6.31 3.24
C VAL A 58 17.50 -5.47 2.74
N LYS A 59 17.72 -5.46 1.43
CA LYS A 59 18.77 -4.69 0.76
C LYS A 59 18.15 -3.66 -0.17
N MET A 60 18.58 -2.42 -0.08
CA MET A 60 18.14 -1.34 -0.98
C MET A 60 18.99 -1.32 -2.27
N GLY A 61 18.37 -0.99 -3.40
CA GLY A 61 19.03 -0.83 -4.70
C GLY A 61 19.03 -2.07 -5.60
N TYR A 62 19.46 -1.87 -6.86
CA TYR A 62 19.47 -2.91 -7.90
C TYR A 62 20.79 -3.67 -7.91
N GLY A 63 20.78 -4.95 -7.51
CA GLY A 63 21.88 -5.90 -7.79
C GLY A 63 23.30 -5.50 -7.33
N GLN A 64 23.49 -4.41 -6.58
CA GLN A 64 24.81 -3.98 -6.14
C GLN A 64 25.38 -5.03 -5.16
N LYS A 65 26.65 -5.38 -5.38
CA LYS A 65 27.48 -6.03 -4.37
C LYS A 65 27.26 -5.29 -3.06
N ASP A 66 27.09 -6.02 -1.95
CA ASP A 66 26.97 -5.47 -0.61
C ASP A 66 28.06 -4.41 -0.37
N LEU A 67 27.72 -3.16 -0.62
CA LEU A 67 28.51 -1.98 -0.33
C LEU A 67 27.77 -1.17 0.74
N THR A 68 26.99 -1.84 1.61
CA THR A 68 26.64 -1.25 2.90
C THR A 68 27.94 -0.96 3.61
N THR A 69 28.37 0.28 3.51
CA THR A 69 29.57 0.73 4.19
C THR A 69 29.26 0.81 5.68
N ARG A 70 30.29 0.73 6.51
CA ARG A 70 30.14 1.02 7.96
C ARG A 70 29.56 2.43 8.20
N ALA A 71 29.72 3.33 7.24
CA ALA A 71 29.10 4.65 7.27
C ALA A 71 27.59 4.57 7.04
N ASP A 72 27.10 3.75 6.10
CA ASP A 72 25.66 3.55 5.87
C ASP A 72 24.96 2.96 7.11
N GLU A 73 25.58 1.96 7.74
CA GLU A 73 25.07 1.37 8.98
C GLU A 73 25.03 2.40 10.13
N ARG A 74 26.08 3.22 10.25
CA ARG A 74 26.14 4.30 11.24
C ARG A 74 25.08 5.38 10.95
N ASN A 75 24.92 5.78 9.71
CA ASN A 75 23.95 6.79 9.30
C ASN A 75 22.53 6.28 9.53
N GLU A 76 22.26 5.00 9.27
CA GLU A 76 20.98 4.37 9.59
C GLU A 76 20.67 4.39 11.10
N LEU A 77 21.68 4.09 11.94
CA LEU A 77 21.57 4.19 13.40
C LEU A 77 21.32 5.62 13.88
N LEU A 78 21.92 6.61 13.22
CA LEU A 78 21.71 8.04 13.49
C LEU A 78 20.41 8.59 12.90
N GLY A 79 19.64 7.77 12.16
CA GLY A 79 18.40 8.20 11.51
C GLY A 79 18.60 9.00 10.23
N GLN A 80 19.83 9.09 9.73
CA GLN A 80 20.22 9.80 8.52
C GLN A 80 20.16 8.83 7.33
N ILE A 81 18.95 8.49 6.88
CA ILE A 81 18.76 7.64 5.71
C ILE A 81 18.59 8.53 4.49
N GLU A 82 19.56 8.47 3.58
CA GLU A 82 19.44 9.08 2.26
C GLU A 82 18.79 8.11 1.28
N VAL A 83 17.81 8.62 0.54
CA VAL A 83 17.15 7.89 -0.54
C VAL A 83 17.73 8.36 -1.86
N ALA A 84 18.24 7.43 -2.67
CA ALA A 84 18.81 7.75 -3.96
C ALA A 84 17.77 8.45 -4.86
N PRO A 85 18.14 9.48 -5.65
CA PRO A 85 17.20 10.22 -6.49
C PRO A 85 16.39 9.33 -7.45
N GLU A 86 17.02 8.28 -7.99
CA GLU A 86 16.39 7.30 -8.89
C GLU A 86 15.20 6.58 -8.22
N GLN A 87 15.28 6.32 -6.91
CA GLN A 87 14.23 5.66 -6.14
C GLN A 87 13.01 6.57 -5.97
N VAL A 88 13.28 7.85 -5.70
CA VAL A 88 12.25 8.88 -5.55
C VAL A 88 11.50 9.07 -6.87
N GLU A 89 12.24 9.13 -7.97
CA GLU A 89 11.67 9.32 -9.30
C GLU A 89 10.75 8.16 -9.70
N ILE A 90 11.17 6.92 -9.46
CA ILE A 90 10.35 5.75 -9.78
C ILE A 90 9.11 5.67 -8.91
N LEU A 91 9.22 6.02 -7.63
CA LEU A 91 8.07 6.07 -6.75
C LEU A 91 7.06 7.13 -7.23
N LYS A 92 7.54 8.31 -7.66
CA LYS A 92 6.70 9.35 -8.26
C LYS A 92 5.99 8.84 -9.50
N GLN A 93 6.72 8.27 -10.45
CA GLN A 93 6.16 7.70 -11.67
C GLN A 93 5.14 6.61 -11.36
N HIS A 94 5.41 5.75 -10.38
CA HIS A 94 4.47 4.71 -9.97
C HIS A 94 3.13 5.29 -9.48
N PHE A 95 3.17 6.27 -8.58
CA PHE A 95 1.93 6.83 -8.04
C PHE A 95 1.22 7.77 -9.02
N HIS A 96 1.97 8.53 -9.81
CA HIS A 96 1.40 9.43 -10.82
C HIS A 96 0.86 8.65 -12.03
N ASP A 97 1.71 7.92 -12.74
CA ASP A 97 1.32 7.30 -14.01
C ASP A 97 0.44 6.07 -13.77
N VAL A 98 0.87 5.14 -12.91
CA VAL A 98 0.21 3.84 -12.78
C VAL A 98 -1.05 3.93 -11.92
N CYS A 99 -0.96 4.61 -10.77
CA CYS A 99 -2.07 4.66 -9.82
C CYS A 99 -3.05 5.80 -10.13
N PHE A 100 -2.55 7.04 -10.22
CA PHE A 100 -3.39 8.23 -10.31
C PHE A 100 -3.98 8.43 -11.72
N ALA A 101 -3.13 8.53 -12.74
CA ALA A 101 -3.55 8.87 -14.10
C ALA A 101 -4.26 7.73 -14.83
N GLN A 102 -3.82 6.47 -14.64
CA GLN A 102 -4.26 5.35 -15.47
C GLN A 102 -5.38 4.49 -14.87
N ARG A 103 -5.57 4.47 -13.53
CA ARG A 103 -6.44 3.45 -12.91
C ARG A 103 -7.40 3.95 -11.84
N TYR A 104 -6.88 4.44 -10.72
CA TYR A 104 -7.67 4.55 -9.49
C TYR A 104 -7.85 5.98 -9.00
N GLY A 105 -7.02 6.93 -9.45
CA GLY A 105 -6.96 8.27 -8.88
C GLY A 105 -6.16 8.30 -7.57
N ARG A 106 -6.63 9.08 -6.59
CA ARG A 106 -5.89 9.34 -5.34
C ARG A 106 -5.62 8.04 -4.59
N THR A 107 -4.39 7.85 -4.13
CA THR A 107 -3.97 6.63 -3.43
C THR A 107 -3.63 6.92 -1.98
N ILE A 108 -4.20 6.13 -1.06
CA ILE A 108 -3.83 6.14 0.35
C ILE A 108 -2.96 4.92 0.62
N ALA A 109 -1.66 5.13 0.72
CA ALA A 109 -0.68 4.09 0.97
C ALA A 109 -0.52 3.82 2.48
N ILE A 110 -1.03 2.68 2.92
CA ILE A 110 -0.94 2.18 4.29
C ILE A 110 0.24 1.23 4.38
N ASN A 111 1.28 1.65 5.09
CA ASN A 111 2.49 0.88 5.26
C ASN A 111 2.49 0.13 6.60
N LEU A 112 2.44 -1.21 6.53
CA LEU A 112 2.43 -2.10 7.71
C LEU A 112 3.81 -2.65 8.08
N LEU A 113 4.88 -2.09 7.48
CA LEU A 113 6.26 -2.50 7.76
C LEU A 113 6.68 -2.15 9.19
N ASP A 114 7.60 -2.95 9.72
CA ASP A 114 8.18 -2.71 11.03
C ASP A 114 9.12 -1.51 10.98
N GLU A 115 8.86 -0.51 11.83
CA GLU A 115 9.76 0.64 12.01
C GLU A 115 11.09 0.24 12.69
N LYS A 116 11.17 -1.01 13.17
CA LYS A 116 12.32 -1.58 13.88
C LYS A 116 12.84 -2.82 13.18
N GLY A 117 14.07 -3.19 13.50
CA GLY A 117 14.69 -4.41 12.99
C GLY A 117 15.02 -4.32 11.50
N LEU A 118 14.82 -5.43 10.79
CA LEU A 118 15.35 -5.66 9.44
C LEU A 118 14.59 -4.89 8.34
N GLU A 119 13.38 -4.40 8.62
CA GLU A 119 12.55 -3.65 7.66
C GLU A 119 12.70 -2.13 7.79
N ARG A 120 13.36 -1.66 8.86
CA ARG A 120 13.45 -0.24 9.22
C ARG A 120 13.93 0.61 8.05
N ARG A 121 15.00 0.17 7.37
CA ARG A 121 15.59 0.91 6.26
C ARG A 121 14.58 1.12 5.13
N LEU A 122 13.90 0.05 4.71
CA LEU A 122 12.88 0.11 3.67
C LEU A 122 11.69 0.99 4.10
N CYS A 123 11.21 0.81 5.33
CA CYS A 123 10.11 1.60 5.90
C CYS A 123 10.41 3.10 5.87
N ARG A 124 11.60 3.50 6.33
CA ARG A 124 12.02 4.90 6.35
C ARG A 124 12.29 5.45 4.95
N SER A 125 12.93 4.68 4.08
CA SER A 125 13.14 5.07 2.68
C SER A 125 11.82 5.32 1.96
N TYR A 126 10.81 4.49 2.23
CA TYR A 126 9.47 4.67 1.67
C TYR A 126 8.82 5.95 2.19
N ALA A 127 8.84 6.18 3.51
CA ALA A 127 8.29 7.40 4.10
C ALA A 127 8.93 8.68 3.53
N ILE A 128 10.26 8.70 3.38
CA ILE A 128 10.99 9.85 2.82
C ILE A 128 10.65 10.04 1.34
N ALA A 129 10.65 8.97 0.54
CA ALA A 129 10.35 9.06 -0.88
C ALA A 129 8.90 9.50 -1.13
N SER A 130 7.94 9.02 -0.32
CA SER A 130 6.53 9.39 -0.42
C SER A 130 6.27 10.88 -0.18
N GLN A 131 7.09 11.56 0.62
CA GLN A 131 6.97 13.02 0.82
C GLN A 131 7.27 13.83 -0.44
N SER A 132 7.93 13.22 -1.42
CA SER A 132 8.25 13.88 -2.68
C SER A 132 7.10 13.81 -3.71
N VAL A 133 6.06 12.99 -3.46
CA VAL A 133 4.87 12.88 -4.32
C VAL A 133 3.85 13.94 -3.93
N ASP A 134 3.04 14.38 -4.88
CA ASP A 134 1.95 15.32 -4.62
C ASP A 134 0.96 14.73 -3.59
N GLN A 135 0.58 15.54 -2.60
CA GLN A 135 -0.39 15.17 -1.56
C GLN A 135 -1.80 14.93 -2.11
N ALA A 136 -2.12 15.52 -3.27
CA ALA A 136 -3.36 15.26 -4.00
C ALA A 136 -3.40 13.85 -4.60
N GLU A 137 -2.24 13.28 -4.91
CA GLU A 137 -2.11 11.94 -5.52
C GLU A 137 -1.86 10.85 -4.49
N LEU A 138 -1.02 11.14 -3.48
CA LEU A 138 -0.57 10.17 -2.49
C LEU A 138 -0.71 10.71 -1.08
N LYS A 139 -1.39 9.94 -0.22
CA LYS A 139 -1.28 10.05 1.23
C LYS A 139 -0.54 8.83 1.77
N TYR A 140 0.54 9.06 2.51
CA TYR A 140 1.29 7.99 3.17
C TYR A 140 0.90 7.90 4.64
N GLU A 141 0.55 6.71 5.10
CA GLU A 141 0.20 6.39 6.48
C GLU A 141 1.02 5.20 6.96
N SER A 142 1.87 5.40 7.97
CA SER A 142 2.58 4.30 8.63
C SER A 142 1.80 3.76 9.82
N PHE A 143 1.75 2.43 9.94
CA PHE A 143 1.11 1.76 11.07
C PHE A 143 1.91 0.52 11.48
N ASP A 144 2.60 0.61 12.63
CA ASP A 144 3.38 -0.50 13.20
C ASP A 144 2.45 -1.59 13.77
N PHE A 145 2.06 -2.53 12.90
CA PHE A 145 1.13 -3.58 13.26
C PHE A 145 1.62 -4.44 14.44
N HIS A 146 2.92 -4.72 14.57
CA HIS A 146 3.45 -5.55 15.65
C HIS A 146 3.35 -4.86 17.00
N ARG A 147 3.63 -3.56 17.05
CA ARG A 147 3.47 -2.77 18.26
C ARG A 147 2.00 -2.60 18.63
N GLU A 148 1.15 -2.31 17.65
CA GLU A 148 -0.23 -1.90 17.87
C GLU A 148 -1.19 -3.08 18.10
N CYS A 149 -0.92 -4.24 17.48
CA CYS A 149 -1.79 -5.43 17.56
C CYS A 149 -1.29 -6.54 18.49
N SER A 150 -0.18 -6.34 19.20
CA SER A 150 0.28 -7.30 20.21
C SER A 150 -0.79 -7.52 21.30
N ALA A 151 -1.20 -8.78 21.47
CA ALA A 151 -2.28 -9.24 22.37
C ALA A 151 -3.74 -8.90 21.97
N LEU A 152 -4.10 -9.02 20.68
CA LEU A 152 -5.49 -8.93 20.19
C LEU A 152 -6.21 -7.61 20.50
N LYS A 153 -5.45 -6.50 20.57
CA LYS A 153 -5.99 -5.17 20.88
C LYS A 153 -6.61 -4.50 19.66
N TRP A 154 -7.80 -4.97 19.27
CA TRP A 154 -8.61 -4.41 18.19
C TRP A 154 -8.89 -2.90 18.32
N ASN A 155 -8.91 -2.39 19.56
CA ASN A 155 -9.06 -0.97 19.89
C ASN A 155 -7.98 -0.04 19.30
N ARG A 156 -6.88 -0.60 18.77
CA ARG A 156 -5.84 0.22 18.10
C ARG A 156 -5.99 0.23 16.59
N LEU A 157 -6.63 -0.79 16.03
CA LEU A 157 -7.02 -0.77 14.62
C LEU A 157 -8.17 0.22 14.38
N SER A 158 -9.03 0.47 15.38
CA SER A 158 -9.99 1.58 15.30
C SER A 158 -9.30 2.94 15.17
N ILE A 159 -8.15 3.15 15.83
CA ILE A 159 -7.36 4.41 15.68
C ILE A 159 -6.92 4.60 14.23
N LEU A 160 -6.49 3.52 13.56
CA LEU A 160 -6.15 3.59 12.13
C LEU A 160 -7.40 3.91 11.31
N LEU A 161 -8.51 3.21 11.53
CA LEU A 161 -9.76 3.47 10.82
C LEU A 161 -10.24 4.91 11.02
N ASP A 162 -10.20 5.44 12.24
CA ASP A 162 -10.63 6.81 12.54
C ASP A 162 -9.79 7.87 11.81
N ARG A 163 -8.49 7.58 11.55
CA ARG A 163 -7.62 8.44 10.73
C ARG A 163 -7.90 8.32 9.24
N LEU A 164 -8.34 7.15 8.79
CA LEU A 164 -8.68 6.88 7.39
C LEU A 164 -10.11 7.29 7.06
N GLU A 165 -10.99 7.43 8.05
CA GLU A 165 -12.41 7.76 7.90
C GLU A 165 -12.68 8.93 6.95
N PRO A 166 -11.99 10.10 7.08
CA PRO A 166 -12.26 11.22 6.17
C PRO A 166 -11.98 10.87 4.71
N GLU A 167 -11.00 10.00 4.49
CA GLU A 167 -10.58 9.56 3.16
C GLU A 167 -11.54 8.50 2.61
N ILE A 168 -12.05 7.58 3.45
CA ILE A 168 -13.09 6.60 3.08
C ILE A 168 -14.34 7.32 2.59
N VAL A 169 -14.81 8.31 3.36
CA VAL A 169 -16.00 9.12 3.01
C VAL A 169 -15.76 9.94 1.74
N THR A 170 -14.57 10.52 1.59
CA THR A 170 -14.24 11.36 0.43
C THR A 170 -14.12 10.56 -0.86
N MET A 171 -13.43 9.41 -0.82
CA MET A 171 -13.19 8.58 -2.01
C MET A 171 -14.41 7.76 -2.43
N ARG A 172 -15.36 7.55 -1.51
CA ARG A 172 -16.61 6.81 -1.72
C ARG A 172 -16.36 5.38 -2.21
N GLN A 173 -17.46 4.66 -2.40
CA GLN A 173 -17.51 3.39 -3.10
C GLN A 173 -18.33 3.54 -4.39
N LEU A 174 -18.15 2.62 -5.34
CA LEU A 174 -19.04 2.56 -6.49
C LEU A 174 -20.45 2.19 -6.00
N ARG A 175 -21.45 2.98 -6.40
CA ARG A 175 -22.85 2.69 -6.13
C ARG A 175 -23.63 2.69 -7.44
N LEU A 176 -24.28 1.56 -7.72
CA LEU A 176 -25.17 1.38 -8.84
C LEU A 176 -26.59 1.18 -8.32
N ARG A 177 -27.56 1.80 -9.00
CA ARG A 177 -28.98 1.51 -8.81
C ARG A 177 -29.51 0.80 -10.05
N SER A 178 -29.98 -0.42 -9.87
CA SER A 178 -30.64 -1.15 -10.92
C SER A 178 -31.98 -0.52 -11.30
N VAL A 179 -32.20 -0.43 -12.61
CA VAL A 179 -33.44 0.00 -13.23
C VAL A 179 -34.05 -1.20 -13.92
N GLY A 180 -35.10 -1.77 -13.31
CA GLY A 180 -35.88 -2.86 -13.88
C GLY A 180 -35.82 -4.16 -13.06
N PRO A 181 -36.59 -5.19 -13.48
CA PRO A 181 -36.88 -6.35 -12.65
C PRO A 181 -35.73 -7.36 -12.47
N ASN A 182 -34.60 -7.24 -13.20
CA ASN A 182 -33.61 -8.32 -13.32
C ASN A 182 -32.12 -7.88 -13.22
N LEU A 183 -31.81 -6.71 -12.66
CA LEU A 183 -30.42 -6.20 -12.59
C LEU A 183 -29.72 -6.01 -13.95
N THR A 184 -30.46 -6.04 -15.06
CA THR A 184 -29.92 -5.97 -16.43
C THR A 184 -29.57 -4.56 -16.87
N ALA A 185 -30.17 -3.55 -16.24
CA ALA A 185 -29.85 -2.15 -16.44
C ALA A 185 -29.57 -1.53 -15.06
N SER A 186 -28.55 -0.69 -14.99
CA SER A 186 -28.20 0.05 -13.78
C SER A 186 -27.70 1.45 -14.12
N VAL A 187 -27.95 2.40 -13.23
CA VAL A 187 -27.44 3.77 -13.28
C VAL A 187 -26.34 3.90 -12.23
N VAL A 188 -25.22 4.50 -12.60
CA VAL A 188 -24.15 4.86 -11.67
C VAL A 188 -24.61 6.07 -10.85
N GLU A 189 -24.72 5.91 -9.53
CA GLU A 189 -25.06 7.01 -8.61
C GLU A 189 -23.80 7.66 -8.04
N ASP A 190 -22.81 6.84 -7.66
CA ASP A 190 -21.51 7.27 -7.16
C ASP A 190 -20.42 6.39 -7.78
N SER A 191 -19.23 6.98 -7.96
CA SER A 191 -18.02 6.28 -8.40
C SER A 191 -16.94 6.42 -7.34
N GLN A 192 -16.16 5.35 -7.13
CA GLN A 192 -14.97 5.39 -6.30
C GLN A 192 -13.88 6.24 -6.99
N THR A 193 -13.34 7.26 -6.32
CA THR A 193 -12.38 8.23 -6.90
C THR A 193 -10.96 8.08 -6.37
N GLY A 194 -10.69 7.03 -5.61
CA GLY A 194 -9.38 6.73 -5.07
C GLY A 194 -9.31 5.34 -4.46
N VAL A 195 -8.13 4.92 -4.03
CA VAL A 195 -7.89 3.55 -3.58
C VAL A 195 -7.01 3.49 -2.34
N PHE A 196 -7.30 2.52 -1.47
CA PHE A 196 -6.43 2.16 -0.36
C PHE A 196 -5.42 1.12 -0.83
N ARG A 197 -4.14 1.44 -0.71
CA ARG A 197 -3.03 0.53 -0.98
C ARG A 197 -2.41 0.05 0.32
N THR A 198 -2.48 -1.24 0.61
CA THR A 198 -1.76 -1.83 1.75
C THR A 198 -0.41 -2.42 1.30
N ASN A 199 0.66 -1.99 1.95
CA ASN A 199 2.01 -2.50 1.73
C ASN A 199 2.45 -3.35 2.94
N CYS A 200 2.97 -4.55 2.66
CA CYS A 200 3.59 -5.42 3.65
C CYS A 200 4.66 -6.27 2.95
N ILE A 201 5.79 -6.51 3.62
CA ILE A 201 6.85 -7.39 3.08
C ILE A 201 6.50 -8.87 3.29
N ASP A 202 6.01 -9.21 4.50
CA ASP A 202 5.82 -10.59 4.94
C ASP A 202 4.58 -10.68 5.85
N CYS A 203 3.41 -10.81 5.24
CA CYS A 203 2.35 -11.76 5.59
C CYS A 203 1.01 -11.30 5.02
N LEU A 204 0.34 -12.23 4.36
CA LEU A 204 -1.01 -12.09 3.83
C LEU A 204 -2.03 -11.74 4.93
N ASP A 205 -1.80 -12.21 6.15
CA ASP A 205 -2.76 -12.08 7.25
C ASP A 205 -2.93 -10.63 7.71
N ARG A 206 -1.83 -9.88 7.87
CA ARG A 206 -1.87 -8.45 8.27
C ARG A 206 -2.60 -7.59 7.23
N THR A 207 -2.29 -7.80 5.95
CA THR A 207 -2.92 -7.02 4.87
C THR A 207 -4.39 -7.39 4.73
N ASN A 208 -4.74 -8.68 4.83
CA ASN A 208 -6.14 -9.11 4.82
C ASN A 208 -6.95 -8.48 5.97
N VAL A 209 -6.42 -8.46 7.20
CA VAL A 209 -7.11 -7.84 8.34
C VAL A 209 -7.42 -6.37 8.07
N VAL A 210 -6.42 -5.59 7.64
CA VAL A 210 -6.59 -4.17 7.36
C VAL A 210 -7.56 -3.95 6.18
N GLN A 211 -7.43 -4.73 5.11
CA GLN A 211 -8.33 -4.65 3.96
C GLN A 211 -9.78 -4.94 4.37
N SER A 212 -10.03 -6.01 5.13
CA SER A 212 -11.38 -6.35 5.61
C SER A 212 -11.99 -5.27 6.50
N MET A 213 -11.17 -4.63 7.35
CA MET A 213 -11.64 -3.56 8.23
C MET A 213 -12.03 -2.30 7.47
N ILE A 214 -11.22 -1.88 6.49
CA ILE A 214 -11.54 -0.73 5.64
C ILE A 214 -12.79 -1.02 4.82
N ALA A 215 -12.90 -2.24 4.27
CA ALA A 215 -14.05 -2.63 3.47
C ALA A 215 -15.35 -2.65 4.30
N HIS A 216 -15.28 -3.14 5.55
CA HIS A 216 -16.40 -3.07 6.49
C HIS A 216 -16.80 -1.61 6.77
N ARG A 217 -15.83 -0.73 7.06
CA ARG A 217 -16.10 0.69 7.33
C ARG A 217 -16.68 1.42 6.11
N ALA A 218 -16.29 1.05 4.90
CA ALA A 218 -16.84 1.63 3.67
C ALA A 218 -18.32 1.24 3.41
N LEU A 219 -18.78 0.14 4.02
CA LEU A 219 -20.16 -0.32 3.93
C LEU A 219 -21.09 0.23 5.03
N GLU A 220 -20.52 0.73 6.13
CA GLU A 220 -21.27 1.35 7.24
C GLU A 220 -21.89 2.69 6.82
#